data_AF-A0A6V7V620-F1
#
_entry.id   AF-A0A6V7V620-F1
#
_cell.length_a   1.000
_cell.length_b   1.000
_cell.length_c   1.000
_cell.angle_alpha   90.00
_cell.angle_beta   90.00
_cell.angle_gamma   90.00
#
_symmetry.space_group_name_H-M   'P 1'
#
loop_
_entity.id
_entity.type
_entity.pdbx_description
1 polymer ?
#
loop_
_entity_poly.entity_id
_entity_poly.type
_entity_poly.pdbx_seq_one_letter_code
_entity_poly.pdbx_strand_id
1 'polypeptide(L)'
;METEKLRENEKGNIERLEKHSKLIMPILTPAYPQQSSAFNVNYSTMKIIKQTIIQGLKGIRQIRRQSSPNFNEGLKQWIKGVDFVDKYHHFVTIICVGIDKNIGEDFCNFVKNRIRVELVLSLEEYPKLEYSHISPNKSKKGKCEKRLIAGKKFKKILGRQLV
;
A
#
# COMPACT_ATOMS: atom_id res chain seq x y z
N MET A 1 -13.02 -35.26 -10.10
CA MET A 1 -13.35 -34.30 -9.03
C MET A 1 -12.16 -33.41 -8.64
N GLU A 2 -11.02 -33.96 -8.22
CA GLU A 2 -9.87 -33.14 -7.75
C GLU A 2 -9.17 -32.37 -8.88
N THR A 3 -9.03 -33.00 -10.05
CA THR A 3 -8.50 -32.38 -11.28
C THR A 3 -9.39 -31.30 -11.89
N GLU A 4 -10.68 -31.29 -11.55
CA GLU A 4 -11.65 -30.31 -12.03
C GLU A 4 -11.63 -29.05 -11.16
N LYS A 5 -11.58 -29.22 -9.83
CA LYS A 5 -11.35 -28.14 -8.87
C LYS A 5 -10.02 -27.42 -9.09
N LEU A 6 -8.96 -28.16 -9.43
CA LEU A 6 -7.66 -27.57 -9.77
C LEU A 6 -7.74 -26.69 -11.01
N ARG A 7 -8.42 -27.16 -12.07
CA ARG A 7 -8.61 -26.40 -13.32
C ARG A 7 -9.51 -25.17 -13.15
N GLU A 8 -10.53 -25.24 -12.30
CA GLU A 8 -11.36 -24.07 -11.95
C GLU A 8 -10.58 -23.03 -11.15
N ASN A 9 -9.75 -23.47 -10.19
CA ASN A 9 -8.88 -22.57 -9.43
C ASN A 9 -7.83 -21.88 -10.32
N GLU A 10 -7.26 -22.59 -11.28
CA GLU A 10 -6.31 -22.03 -12.25
C GLU A 10 -6.97 -20.99 -13.15
N LYS A 11 -8.17 -21.28 -13.69
CA LYS A 11 -8.94 -20.31 -14.48
C LYS A 11 -9.28 -19.06 -13.67
N GLY A 12 -9.73 -19.21 -12.43
CA GLY A 12 -9.99 -18.09 -11.54
C GLY A 12 -8.74 -17.26 -11.26
N ASN A 13 -7.57 -17.88 -11.09
CA ASN A 13 -6.32 -17.16 -10.89
C ASN A 13 -5.87 -16.39 -12.14
N ILE A 14 -6.07 -16.94 -13.33
CA ILE A 14 -5.73 -16.25 -14.60
C ILE A 14 -6.61 -15.02 -14.80
N GLU A 15 -7.92 -15.15 -14.61
CA GLU A 15 -8.86 -14.02 -14.73
C GLU A 15 -8.53 -12.91 -13.72
N ARG A 16 -8.16 -13.28 -12.49
CA ARG A 16 -7.70 -12.33 -11.46
C ARG A 16 -6.42 -11.61 -11.89
N LEU A 17 -5.45 -12.33 -12.45
CA LEU A 17 -4.21 -11.74 -12.96
C LEU A 17 -4.46 -10.78 -14.13
N GLU A 18 -5.35 -11.12 -15.06
CA GLU A 18 -5.71 -10.26 -16.20
C GLU A 18 -6.36 -8.95 -15.75
N LYS A 19 -7.27 -9.01 -14.78
CA LYS A 19 -7.89 -7.82 -14.18
C LYS A 19 -6.85 -6.85 -13.59
N HIS A 20 -5.77 -7.40 -13.04
CA HIS A 20 -4.68 -6.62 -12.44
C HIS A 20 -3.52 -6.32 -13.41
N SER A 21 -3.56 -6.84 -14.64
CA SER A 21 -2.61 -6.55 -15.73
C SER A 21 -2.83 -5.15 -16.33
N LYS A 22 -4.05 -4.62 -16.23
CA LYS A 22 -4.39 -3.30 -16.77
C LYS A 22 -3.72 -2.18 -15.97
N LEU A 23 -2.98 -1.31 -16.65
CA LEU A 23 -2.37 -0.12 -16.05
C LEU A 23 -3.43 0.84 -15.49
N ILE A 24 -3.40 1.07 -14.18
CA ILE A 24 -4.39 1.92 -13.47
C ILE A 24 -3.94 3.39 -13.44
N MET A 25 -2.64 3.64 -13.36
CA MET A 25 -2.04 4.98 -13.28
C MET A 25 -0.78 5.06 -14.16
N PRO A 26 -0.92 5.12 -15.51
CA PRO A 26 0.24 5.11 -16.40
C PRO A 26 1.06 6.40 -16.27
N ILE A 27 2.37 6.24 -16.07
CA ILE A 27 3.36 7.33 -16.13
C ILE A 27 4.43 6.88 -17.12
N LEU A 28 4.40 7.41 -18.34
CA LEU A 28 5.25 6.93 -19.42
C LEU A 28 6.65 7.54 -19.33
N THR A 29 7.67 6.71 -19.55
CA THR A 29 9.04 7.18 -19.76
C THR A 29 9.13 7.93 -21.10
N PRO A 30 9.87 9.06 -21.16
CA PRO A 30 9.95 9.86 -22.39
C PRO A 30 10.80 9.18 -23.48
N ALA A 31 11.74 8.31 -23.11
CA ALA A 31 12.62 7.61 -24.05
C ALA A 31 11.95 6.35 -24.63
N TYR A 32 12.29 6.04 -25.89
CA TYR A 32 11.88 4.82 -26.56
C TYR A 32 12.78 3.63 -26.16
N PRO A 33 12.24 2.40 -25.97
CA PRO A 33 10.81 2.06 -25.95
C PRO A 33 10.10 2.60 -24.71
N GLN A 34 8.90 3.13 -24.91
CA GLN A 34 8.11 3.72 -23.83
C GLN A 34 7.65 2.63 -22.86
N GLN A 35 7.82 2.88 -21.56
CA GLN A 35 7.36 1.99 -20.49
C GLN A 35 6.64 2.79 -19.42
N SER A 36 5.72 2.15 -18.70
CA SER A 36 5.10 2.77 -17.53
C SER A 36 6.02 2.64 -16.32
N SER A 37 6.50 3.76 -15.77
CA SER A 37 7.25 3.79 -14.51
C SER A 37 6.36 3.41 -13.30
N ALA A 38 5.04 3.53 -13.45
CA ALA A 38 4.06 3.30 -12.40
C ALA A 38 3.28 1.98 -12.60
N PHE A 39 3.89 0.98 -13.23
CA PHE A 39 3.26 -0.33 -13.48
C PHE A 39 2.88 -1.09 -12.19
N ASN A 40 3.59 -0.86 -11.08
CA ASN A 40 3.31 -1.49 -9.79
C ASN A 40 2.16 -0.84 -9.00
N VAL A 41 1.50 0.16 -9.56
CA VAL A 41 0.37 0.85 -8.89
C VAL A 41 -0.89 0.00 -9.02
N ASN A 42 -1.37 -0.49 -7.87
CA ASN A 42 -2.65 -1.20 -7.75
C ASN A 42 -3.81 -0.25 -7.37
N TYR A 43 -5.02 -0.78 -7.25
CA TYR A 43 -6.20 0.04 -6.94
C TYR A 43 -6.07 0.75 -5.59
N SER A 44 -5.60 0.05 -4.57
CA SER A 44 -5.42 0.59 -3.22
C SER A 44 -4.40 1.73 -3.20
N THR A 45 -3.23 1.53 -3.81
CA THR A 45 -2.16 2.53 -3.87
C THR A 45 -2.54 3.71 -4.75
N MET A 46 -3.21 3.51 -5.88
CA MET A 46 -3.79 4.61 -6.66
C MET A 46 -4.71 5.47 -5.81
N LYS A 47 -5.62 4.85 -5.04
CA LYS A 47 -6.56 5.56 -4.18
C LYS A 47 -5.84 6.36 -3.09
N ILE A 48 -4.82 5.78 -2.47
CA ILE A 48 -3.98 6.46 -1.47
C ILE A 48 -3.24 7.65 -2.10
N ILE A 49 -2.61 7.47 -3.27
CA ILE A 49 -1.89 8.53 -3.99
C ILE A 49 -2.84 9.69 -4.30
N LYS A 50 -4.00 9.41 -4.91
CA LYS A 50 -5.02 10.42 -5.23
C LYS A 50 -5.48 11.19 -3.99
N GLN A 51 -5.81 10.48 -2.91
CA GLN A 51 -6.22 11.11 -1.65
C GLN A 51 -5.11 11.98 -1.06
N THR A 52 -3.86 11.51 -1.09
CA THR A 52 -2.70 12.22 -0.54
C THR A 52 -2.39 13.47 -1.34
N ILE A 53 -2.52 13.43 -2.68
CA ILE A 53 -2.35 14.62 -3.54
C ILE A 53 -3.43 15.67 -3.21
N ILE A 54 -4.69 15.26 -3.08
CA ILE A 54 -5.80 16.18 -2.74
C ILE A 54 -5.58 16.80 -1.34
N GLN A 55 -5.19 15.99 -0.36
CA GLN A 55 -4.87 16.46 0.99
C GLN A 55 -3.66 17.41 0.99
N GLY A 56 -2.61 17.07 0.25
CA GLY A 56 -1.43 17.89 0.06
C GLY A 56 -1.76 19.26 -0.52
N LEU A 57 -2.56 19.29 -1.59
CA LEU A 57 -3.02 20.54 -2.20
C LEU A 57 -3.81 21.41 -1.23
N LYS A 58 -4.69 20.82 -0.41
CA LYS A 58 -5.43 21.54 0.63
C LYS A 58 -4.48 22.11 1.69
N GLY A 59 -3.51 21.32 2.15
CA GLY A 59 -2.50 21.74 3.12
C GLY A 59 -1.65 22.90 2.62
N ILE A 60 -1.10 22.79 1.40
CA ILE A 60 -0.30 23.86 0.78
C ILE A 60 -1.13 25.15 0.64
N ARG A 61 -2.40 25.05 0.21
CA ARG A 61 -3.29 26.22 0.10
C ARG A 61 -3.57 26.87 1.45
N GLN A 62 -3.64 26.11 2.53
CA GLN A 62 -3.82 26.63 3.89
C GLN A 62 -2.56 27.34 4.37
N ILE A 63 -1.39 26.72 4.22
CA ILE A 63 -0.10 27.28 4.62
C ILE A 63 0.20 28.57 3.87
N ARG A 64 -0.07 28.61 2.56
CA ARG A 64 0.11 29.81 1.72
C ARG A 64 -0.68 31.04 2.21
N ARG A 65 -1.74 30.86 2.98
CA ARG A 65 -2.54 31.96 3.55
C ARG A 65 -1.98 32.51 4.86
N GLN A 66 -0.96 31.88 5.44
CA GLN A 66 -0.34 32.29 6.70
C GLN A 66 0.77 33.33 6.48
N SER A 67 1.00 34.19 7.46
CA SER A 67 2.08 35.19 7.46
C SER A 67 3.48 34.53 7.52
N SER A 68 4.52 35.25 7.06
CA SER A 68 5.87 34.73 6.79
C SER A 68 6.54 33.86 7.88
N PRO A 69 6.53 34.19 9.20
CA PRO A 69 7.12 33.29 10.22
C PRO A 69 6.30 31.99 10.40
N ASN A 70 4.97 32.08 10.28
CA ASN A 70 4.06 30.94 10.41
C ASN A 70 4.08 30.04 9.17
N PHE A 71 4.39 30.60 8.00
CA PHE A 71 4.51 29.85 6.74
C PHE A 71 5.61 28.78 6.81
N ASN A 72 6.81 29.15 7.29
CA ASN A 72 7.95 28.23 7.40
C ASN A 72 7.67 27.10 8.41
N GLU A 73 7.04 27.42 9.53
CA GLU A 73 6.65 26.43 10.54
C GLU A 73 5.53 25.50 10.03
N GLY A 74 4.51 26.07 9.39
CA GLY A 74 3.43 25.30 8.75
C GLY A 74 3.94 24.35 7.66
N LEU A 75 4.92 24.78 6.87
CA LEU A 75 5.56 23.93 5.86
C LEU A 75 6.36 22.78 6.50
N LYS A 76 7.14 23.04 7.56
CA LYS A 76 7.86 22.00 8.31
C LYS A 76 6.89 20.96 8.89
N GLN A 77 5.78 21.40 9.47
CA GLN A 77 4.76 20.51 10.02
C GLN A 77 4.09 19.66 8.92
N TRP A 78 3.80 20.26 7.76
CA TRP A 78 3.21 19.55 6.64
C TRP A 78 4.13 18.49 6.04
N ILE A 79 5.44 18.78 5.93
CA ILE A 79 6.45 17.81 5.46
C ILE A 79 6.57 16.65 6.45
N LYS A 80 6.53 16.91 7.76
CA LYS A 80 6.56 15.86 8.79
C LYS A 80 5.38 14.89 8.64
N GLY A 81 4.21 15.40 8.26
CA GLY A 81 3.02 14.60 8.01
C GLY A 81 2.42 13.98 9.27
N VAL A 82 1.56 12.97 9.07
CA VAL A 82 0.90 12.22 10.14
C VAL A 82 1.55 10.84 10.23
N ASP A 83 1.75 10.36 11.45
CA ASP A 83 2.28 9.02 11.69
C ASP A 83 1.37 7.94 11.10
N PHE A 84 1.98 6.88 10.57
CA PHE A 84 1.25 5.81 9.90
C PHE A 84 0.27 5.09 10.85
N VAL A 85 0.64 4.97 12.12
CA VAL A 85 -0.14 4.30 13.17
C VAL A 85 -1.40 5.10 13.51
N ASP A 86 -1.36 6.42 13.38
CA ASP A 86 -2.53 7.27 13.66
C ASP A 86 -3.50 7.34 12.46
N LYS A 87 -3.05 6.92 11.28
CA LYS A 87 -3.83 7.01 10.03
C LYS A 87 -4.88 5.91 9.88
N TYR A 88 -4.72 4.78 10.57
CA TYR A 88 -5.59 3.61 10.43
C TYR A 88 -6.01 3.06 11.79
N HIS A 89 -7.22 2.50 11.87
CA HIS A 89 -7.69 1.82 13.09
C HIS A 89 -7.29 0.34 13.15
N HIS A 90 -7.07 -0.28 11.99
CA HIS A 90 -6.77 -1.71 11.89
C HIS A 90 -5.45 -1.93 11.16
N PHE A 91 -4.64 -2.84 11.69
CA PHE A 91 -3.33 -3.18 11.14
C PHE A 91 -3.15 -4.69 11.01
N VAL A 92 -2.41 -5.10 9.99
CA VAL A 92 -1.81 -6.43 9.89
C VAL A 92 -0.31 -6.26 9.99
N THR A 93 0.29 -6.94 10.95
CA THR A 93 1.75 -6.98 11.09
C THR A 93 2.26 -8.30 10.56
N ILE A 94 3.21 -8.24 9.63
CA ILE A 94 3.91 -9.40 9.10
C ILE A 94 5.32 -9.35 9.65
N ILE A 95 5.67 -10.40 10.39
CA ILE A 95 6.97 -10.54 11.04
C ILE A 95 7.76 -11.56 10.24
N CYS A 96 8.93 -11.14 9.78
CA CYS A 96 9.88 -12.02 9.10
C CYS A 96 11.09 -12.20 10.01
N VAL A 97 11.49 -13.45 10.23
CA VAL A 97 12.61 -13.83 11.08
C VAL A 97 13.55 -14.71 10.27
N GLY A 98 14.83 -14.37 10.27
CA GLY A 98 15.89 -15.21 9.70
C GLY A 98 16.85 -15.70 10.77
N ILE A 99 17.50 -16.82 10.49
CA ILE A 99 18.54 -17.38 11.37
C ILE A 99 19.80 -16.49 11.28
N ASP A 100 20.26 -16.23 10.06
CA ASP A 100 21.38 -15.34 9.76
C ASP A 100 20.92 -13.98 9.22
N LYS A 101 21.74 -12.94 9.43
CA LYS A 101 21.42 -11.58 8.98
C LYS A 101 21.24 -11.47 7.47
N ASN A 102 22.15 -12.07 6.69
CA ASN A 102 22.13 -11.96 5.23
C ASN A 102 20.95 -12.75 4.65
N ILE A 103 20.82 -14.02 5.04
CA ILE A 103 19.71 -14.90 4.60
C ILE A 103 18.36 -14.31 5.04
N GLY A 104 18.29 -13.79 6.27
CA GLY A 104 17.09 -13.13 6.78
C GLY A 104 16.69 -11.89 5.98
N GLU A 105 17.66 -11.11 5.48
CA GLU A 105 17.37 -9.95 4.64
C GLU A 105 16.76 -10.35 3.30
N ASP A 106 17.33 -11.33 2.62
CA ASP A 106 16.83 -11.83 1.34
C ASP A 106 15.44 -12.45 1.49
N PHE A 107 15.23 -13.24 2.55
CA PHE A 107 13.92 -13.79 2.89
C PHE A 107 12.88 -12.68 3.13
N CYS A 108 13.23 -11.65 3.91
CA CYS A 108 12.33 -10.51 4.13
C CYS A 108 12.00 -9.77 2.83
N ASN A 109 12.97 -9.65 1.92
CA ASN A 109 12.76 -9.01 0.62
C ASN A 109 11.85 -9.86 -0.27
N PHE A 110 12.01 -11.18 -0.27
CA PHE A 110 11.12 -12.12 -0.94
C PHE A 110 9.68 -11.99 -0.43
N VAL A 111 9.50 -12.06 0.89
CA VAL A 111 8.18 -11.90 1.53
C VAL A 111 7.55 -10.55 1.18
N LYS A 112 8.33 -9.45 1.19
CA LYS A 112 7.86 -8.12 0.80
C LYS A 112 7.32 -8.08 -0.63
N ASN A 113 8.02 -8.72 -1.57
CA ASN A 113 7.59 -8.78 -2.96
C ASN A 113 6.33 -9.64 -3.11
N ARG A 114 6.25 -10.76 -2.39
CA ARG A 114 5.07 -11.64 -2.43
C ARG A 114 3.83 -10.98 -1.83
N ILE A 115 3.96 -10.26 -0.72
CA ILE A 115 2.85 -9.53 -0.08
C ILE A 115 2.20 -8.55 -1.04
N ARG A 116 2.99 -7.88 -1.91
CA ARG A 116 2.42 -6.97 -2.91
C ARG A 116 1.50 -7.69 -3.88
N VAL A 117 1.91 -8.85 -4.36
CA VAL A 117 1.10 -9.69 -5.26
C VAL A 117 -0.14 -10.23 -4.54
N GLU A 118 0.02 -10.72 -3.31
CA GLU A 118 -1.11 -11.24 -2.51
C GLU A 118 -2.13 -10.16 -2.13
N LEU A 119 -1.67 -8.92 -1.89
CA LEU A 119 -2.56 -7.78 -1.65
C LEU A 119 -3.47 -7.52 -2.84
N VAL A 120 -2.89 -7.57 -4.04
CA VAL A 120 -3.59 -7.38 -5.30
C VAL A 120 -4.61 -8.50 -5.51
N LEU A 121 -4.17 -9.76 -5.42
CA LEU A 121 -5.03 -10.91 -5.74
C LEU A 121 -6.14 -11.14 -4.71
N SER A 122 -5.81 -11.15 -3.42
CA SER A 122 -6.70 -11.67 -2.38
C SER A 122 -7.36 -10.57 -1.55
N LEU A 123 -6.63 -9.51 -1.23
CA LEU A 123 -7.11 -8.50 -0.28
C LEU A 123 -7.99 -7.43 -0.96
N GLU A 124 -7.68 -7.02 -2.19
CA GLU A 124 -8.49 -6.03 -2.92
C GLU A 124 -9.88 -6.54 -3.31
N GLU A 125 -10.07 -7.85 -3.43
CA GLU A 125 -11.37 -8.46 -3.74
C GLU A 125 -12.28 -8.58 -2.53
N TYR A 126 -11.76 -8.41 -1.31
CA TYR A 126 -12.57 -8.55 -0.11
C TYR A 126 -13.64 -7.45 -0.03
N PRO A 127 -14.96 -7.77 -0.09
CA PRO A 127 -16.01 -6.77 -0.33
C PRO A 127 -16.10 -5.66 0.73
N LYS A 128 -15.73 -5.98 1.98
CA LYS A 128 -15.75 -5.06 3.12
C LYS A 128 -14.49 -4.20 3.22
N LEU A 129 -13.40 -4.56 2.54
CA LEU A 129 -12.19 -3.75 2.51
C LEU A 129 -12.40 -2.57 1.55
N GLU A 130 -12.00 -1.38 1.99
CA GLU A 130 -12.02 -0.18 1.15
C GLU A 130 -10.70 -0.04 0.37
N TYR A 131 -9.57 -0.19 1.06
CA TYR A 131 -8.23 -0.30 0.50
C TYR A 131 -7.24 -0.76 1.58
N SER A 132 -6.07 -1.22 1.14
CA SER A 132 -4.93 -1.59 2.01
C SER A 132 -3.73 -0.68 1.76
N HIS A 133 -3.02 -0.29 2.82
CA HIS A 133 -1.82 0.54 2.74
C HIS A 133 -0.66 -0.17 3.41
N ILE A 134 0.40 -0.48 2.66
CA ILE A 134 1.65 -1.01 3.23
C ILE A 134 2.50 0.16 3.71
N SER A 135 2.98 0.10 4.96
CA SER A 135 3.94 1.07 5.47
C SER A 135 5.28 0.95 4.70
N PRO A 136 5.83 2.06 4.19
CA PRO A 136 7.15 2.04 3.56
C PRO A 136 8.28 1.86 4.59
N ASN A 137 8.04 2.19 5.86
CA ASN A 137 9.07 2.19 6.89
C ASN A 137 9.21 0.79 7.54
N LYS A 138 10.45 0.30 7.57
CA LYS A 138 10.85 -0.90 8.30
C LYS A 138 11.03 -0.54 9.77
N SER A 139 10.24 -1.13 10.66
CA SER A 139 10.64 -1.17 12.07
C SER A 139 11.59 -2.36 12.25
N LYS A 140 12.86 -2.10 12.58
CA LYS A 140 13.80 -3.13 13.00
C LYS A 140 13.64 -3.32 14.50
N LYS A 141 13.32 -4.53 14.96
CA LYS A 141 13.48 -4.93 16.35
C LYS A 141 14.48 -6.09 16.37
N GLY A 142 15.64 -5.92 17.02
CA GLY A 142 16.66 -6.98 17.11
C GLY A 142 17.55 -7.17 15.87
N LYS A 143 18.51 -8.11 15.97
CA LYS A 143 19.56 -8.35 14.95
C LYS A 143 19.01 -9.03 13.67
N CYS A 144 17.90 -9.77 13.72
CA CYS A 144 17.40 -10.61 12.60
C CYS A 144 15.88 -10.55 12.34
N GLU A 145 15.11 -9.67 13.00
CA GLU A 145 13.66 -9.55 12.82
C GLU A 145 13.28 -8.24 12.11
N LYS A 146 12.43 -8.36 11.09
CA LYS A 146 11.83 -7.21 10.37
C LYS A 146 10.32 -7.27 10.45
N ARG A 147 9.70 -6.12 10.75
CA ARG A 147 8.23 -5.97 10.77
C ARG A 147 7.77 -5.11 9.60
N LEU A 148 6.77 -5.64 8.89
CA LEU A 148 5.99 -4.91 7.90
C LEU A 148 4.60 -4.67 8.49
N ILE A 149 4.14 -3.42 8.45
CA ILE A 149 2.82 -3.04 8.96
C ILE A 149 1.96 -2.64 7.76
N ALA A 150 0.81 -3.28 7.61
CA ALA A 150 -0.20 -2.93 6.62
C ALA A 150 -1.43 -2.37 7.33
N GLY A 151 -1.72 -1.09 7.11
CA GLY A 151 -2.93 -0.42 7.58
C GLY A 151 -4.11 -0.76 6.68
N LYS A 152 -5.26 -1.04 7.29
CA LYS A 152 -6.49 -1.39 6.58
C LYS A 152 -7.57 -0.36 6.86
N LYS A 153 -8.32 -0.01 5.81
CA LYS A 153 -9.55 0.76 5.95
C LYS A 153 -10.71 -0.07 5.43
N PHE A 154 -11.72 -0.26 6.27
CA PHE A 154 -12.95 -0.96 5.91
C PHE A 154 -14.02 0.02 5.47
N LYS A 155 -14.90 -0.41 4.56
CA LYS A 155 -16.06 0.39 4.14
C LYS A 155 -16.95 0.63 5.36
N LYS A 156 -17.36 1.88 5.58
CA LYS A 156 -18.42 2.18 6.56
C LYS A 156 -19.69 1.50 6.09
N ILE A 157 -20.09 0.43 6.78
CA ILE A 157 -21.42 -0.14 6.62
C ILE A 157 -22.35 0.83 7.35
N LEU A 158 -23.24 1.52 6.62
CA LEU A 158 -24.33 2.25 7.24
C LEU A 158 -25.10 1.28 8.14
N GLY A 159 -24.96 1.42 9.46
CA GLY A 159 -25.82 0.74 10.44
C GLY A 159 -25.16 -0.22 11.44
N ARG A 160 -23.88 -0.60 11.33
CA ARG A 160 -23.22 -1.37 12.41
C ARG A 160 -21.78 -0.93 12.63
N GLN A 161 -21.59 -0.28 13.77
CA GLN A 161 -20.29 -0.03 14.38
C GLN A 161 -19.73 -1.41 14.77
N LEU A 162 -18.75 -1.90 14.01
CA LEU A 162 -17.95 -3.04 14.44
C LEU A 162 -16.99 -2.50 15.51
N VAL A 163 -17.32 -2.81 16.76
CA VAL A 163 -16.46 -2.68 17.95
C VAL A 163 -15.23 -3.56 17.76
#